data_AF-A0A9E4QH89-F1
#
_entry.id   AF-A0A9E4QH89-F1
#
_cell.length_a   1.000
_cell.length_b   1.000
_cell.length_c   1.000
_cell.angle_alpha   90.00
_cell.angle_beta   90.00
_cell.angle_gamma   90.00
#
_symmetry.space_group_name_H-M   'P 1'
#
loop_
_entity.id
_entity.type
_entity.pdbx_description
1 polymer ?
#
loop_
_entity_poly.entity_id
_entity_poly.type
_entity_poly.pdbx_seq_one_letter_code
_entity_poly.pdbx_strand_id
1 'polypeptide(L)'
;AEGGYEPIAEKLFGSLAVDRFLLEYDTDRAGTFEPLRFVPSDKMVVLGLVSSKEARLESQDELLRRIDEASRYVPVERLALSPQCGFASTAAGNLLTEEEQWRKLELVVETARKVWG
;
A
#
# COMPACT_ATOMS: atom_id res chain seq x y z
N ALA A 1 5.92 -3.52 -16.04
CA ALA A 1 6.15 -2.09 -16.28
C ALA A 1 6.97 -1.56 -15.11
N GLU A 2 8.04 -0.83 -15.37
CA GLU A 2 8.75 -0.06 -14.34
C GLU A 2 8.30 1.40 -14.49
N GLY A 3 7.97 2.04 -13.37
CA GLY A 3 7.46 3.41 -13.37
C GLY A 3 6.39 3.57 -12.29
N GLY A 4 6.76 4.24 -11.20
CA GLY A 4 5.84 4.62 -10.14
C GLY A 4 4.79 5.63 -10.63
N TYR A 5 3.99 6.15 -9.71
CA TYR A 5 2.85 7.02 -10.04
C TYR A 5 3.23 8.40 -10.59
N GLU A 6 4.49 8.82 -10.48
CA GLU A 6 4.97 10.16 -10.82
C GLU A 6 4.45 10.71 -12.18
N PRO A 7 4.48 9.97 -13.31
CA PRO A 7 4.05 10.51 -14.61
C PRO A 7 2.55 10.82 -14.70
N ILE A 8 1.74 10.24 -13.80
CA ILE A 8 0.28 10.38 -13.82
C ILE A 8 -0.29 11.00 -12.56
N ALA A 9 0.52 11.24 -11.52
CA ALA A 9 0.05 11.53 -10.16
C ALA A 9 -0.82 12.78 -10.05
N GLU A 10 -0.39 13.89 -10.65
CA GLU A 10 -1.15 15.15 -10.62
C GLU A 10 -2.54 14.97 -11.24
N LYS A 11 -2.61 14.32 -12.40
CA LYS A 11 -3.87 14.03 -13.08
C LYS A 11 -4.69 13.00 -12.30
N LEU A 12 -4.08 11.92 -11.85
CA LEU A 12 -4.73 10.82 -11.15
C LEU A 12 -5.40 11.32 -9.85
N PHE A 13 -4.64 11.98 -8.99
CA PHE A 13 -5.13 12.42 -7.69
C PHE A 13 -6.00 13.67 -7.76
N GLY A 14 -5.74 14.56 -8.72
CA GLY A 14 -6.50 15.81 -8.90
C GLY A 14 -7.82 15.68 -9.65
N SER A 15 -8.00 14.65 -10.49
CA SER A 15 -9.22 14.53 -11.34
C SER A 15 -10.23 13.49 -10.88
N LEU A 16 -9.85 12.54 -10.03
CA LEU A 16 -10.73 11.46 -9.62
C LEU A 16 -11.61 11.86 -8.42
N ALA A 17 -12.93 11.77 -8.63
CA ALA A 17 -13.95 11.98 -7.61
C ALA A 17 -14.15 10.70 -6.76
N VAL A 18 -13.11 10.34 -6.00
CA VAL A 18 -13.12 9.21 -5.05
C VAL A 18 -12.67 9.67 -3.67
N ASP A 19 -13.10 8.95 -2.63
CA ASP A 19 -12.69 9.23 -1.25
C ASP A 19 -11.32 8.63 -0.90
N ARG A 20 -10.96 7.51 -1.53
CA ARG A 20 -9.78 6.71 -1.20
C ARG A 20 -9.05 6.19 -2.43
N PHE A 21 -7.73 6.21 -2.38
CA PHE A 21 -6.87 5.52 -3.34
C PHE A 21 -6.24 4.29 -2.69
N LEU A 22 -6.33 3.14 -3.34
CA LEU A 22 -5.60 1.94 -2.97
C LEU A 22 -4.45 1.80 -3.96
N LEU A 23 -3.21 1.94 -3.47
CA LEU A 23 -2.02 2.08 -4.31
C LEU A 23 -1.02 0.97 -4.00
N GLU A 24 -0.48 0.34 -5.04
CA GLU A 24 0.51 -0.74 -4.90
C GLU A 24 1.91 -0.16 -4.66
N TYR A 25 2.56 -0.59 -3.57
CA TYR A 25 3.88 -0.11 -3.13
C TYR A 25 4.75 -1.22 -2.50
N ASP A 26 4.41 -2.49 -2.73
CA ASP A 26 5.08 -3.66 -2.13
C ASP A 26 6.48 -3.95 -2.71
N THR A 27 6.83 -3.35 -3.85
CA THR A 27 8.14 -3.52 -4.49
C THR A 27 8.78 -2.19 -4.85
N ASP A 28 10.11 -2.15 -4.97
CA ASP A 28 10.86 -0.96 -5.41
C ASP A 28 10.43 -0.46 -6.79
N ARG A 29 9.83 -1.33 -7.62
CA ARG A 29 9.30 -0.96 -8.94
C ARG A 29 8.14 0.03 -8.86
N ALA A 30 7.43 0.08 -7.73
CA ALA A 30 6.36 1.05 -7.49
C ALA A 30 6.89 2.49 -7.29
N GLY A 31 8.21 2.65 -7.17
CA GLY A 31 8.87 3.94 -6.99
C GLY A 31 8.75 4.49 -5.56
N THR A 32 8.93 5.80 -5.45
CA THR A 32 8.93 6.53 -4.17
C THR A 32 7.52 7.01 -3.80
N PHE A 33 7.37 7.54 -2.59
CA PHE A 33 6.13 8.18 -2.13
C PHE A 33 5.99 9.67 -2.53
N GLU A 34 7.00 10.25 -3.19
CA GLU A 34 6.94 11.64 -3.71
C GLU A 34 5.66 11.98 -4.48
N PRO A 35 5.07 11.08 -5.30
CA PRO A 35 3.83 11.38 -6.02
C PRO A 35 2.64 11.69 -5.10
N LEU A 36 2.66 11.23 -3.84
CA LEU A 36 1.59 11.48 -2.88
C LEU A 36 1.43 12.97 -2.51
N ARG A 37 2.41 13.81 -2.83
CA ARG A 37 2.31 15.28 -2.67
C ARG A 37 1.15 15.92 -3.43
N PHE A 38 0.64 15.23 -4.46
CA PHE A 38 -0.51 15.67 -5.23
C PHE A 38 -1.86 15.19 -4.67
N VAL A 39 -1.86 14.41 -3.58
CA VAL A 39 -3.11 13.92 -2.97
C VAL A 39 -3.84 15.08 -2.28
N PRO A 40 -5.09 15.37 -2.66
CA PRO A 40 -5.93 16.37 -2.00
C PRO A 40 -6.12 16.15 -0.50
N SER A 41 -6.37 17.21 0.25
CA SER A 41 -6.47 17.18 1.72
C SER A 41 -7.70 16.42 2.25
N ASP A 42 -8.72 16.21 1.40
CA ASP A 42 -9.99 15.54 1.68
C ASP A 42 -9.96 14.04 1.37
N LYS A 43 -8.86 13.51 0.83
CA LYS A 43 -8.74 12.10 0.42
C LYS A 43 -7.85 11.28 1.35
N MET A 44 -8.12 9.97 1.38
CA MET A 44 -7.27 8.98 2.05
C MET A 44 -6.43 8.18 1.07
N VAL A 45 -5.29 7.67 1.54
CA VAL A 45 -4.42 6.73 0.81
C VAL A 45 -4.28 5.44 1.59
N VAL A 46 -4.57 4.32 0.94
CA VAL A 46 -4.28 2.99 1.43
C VAL A 46 -2.99 2.50 0.76
N LEU A 47 -1.97 2.27 1.58
CA LEU A 47 -0.66 1.83 1.15
C LEU A 47 -0.67 0.30 1.04
N GLY A 48 -0.65 -0.19 -0.19
CA GLY A 48 -0.52 -1.61 -0.51
C GLY A 48 0.93 -2.09 -0.38
N LEU A 49 1.40 -2.29 0.86
CA LEU A 49 2.80 -2.61 1.17
C LEU A 49 3.05 -4.11 1.39
N VAL A 50 2.00 -4.89 1.60
CA VAL A 50 2.11 -6.34 1.81
C VAL A 50 1.86 -7.07 0.49
N SER A 51 2.82 -7.85 0.00
CA SER A 51 2.66 -8.57 -1.26
C SER A 51 1.57 -9.64 -1.16
N SER A 52 0.61 -9.65 -2.08
CA SER A 52 -0.39 -10.71 -2.21
C SER A 52 0.04 -11.84 -3.15
N LYS A 53 1.29 -11.82 -3.63
CA LYS A 53 1.83 -12.70 -4.70
C LYS A 53 3.01 -13.55 -4.22
N GLU A 54 3.73 -13.09 -3.21
CA GLU A 54 4.88 -13.80 -2.63
C GLU A 54 4.53 -14.41 -1.27
N ALA A 55 4.91 -15.67 -1.04
CA ALA A 55 4.72 -16.35 0.25
C ALA A 55 5.53 -15.72 1.40
N ARG A 56 6.65 -15.06 1.08
CA ARG A 56 7.50 -14.40 2.08
C ARG A 56 6.69 -13.36 2.84
N LEU A 57 6.77 -13.43 4.17
CA LEU A 57 6.16 -12.44 5.06
C LEU A 57 7.06 -11.21 5.16
N GLU A 58 6.45 -10.04 5.07
CA GLU A 58 7.11 -8.75 5.19
C GLU A 58 7.55 -8.49 6.64
N SER A 59 8.60 -7.69 6.82
CA SER A 59 9.04 -7.26 8.15
C SER A 59 8.12 -6.15 8.66
N GLN A 60 7.56 -6.31 9.85
CA GLN A 60 6.77 -5.24 10.47
C GLN A 60 7.57 -3.95 10.64
N ASP A 61 8.86 -4.03 10.98
CA ASP A 61 9.72 -2.84 11.10
C ASP A 61 9.90 -2.13 9.76
N GLU A 62 9.93 -2.87 8.66
CA GLU A 62 9.97 -2.31 7.32
C GLU A 62 8.66 -1.62 6.96
N LEU A 63 7.52 -2.24 7.27
CA LEU A 63 6.20 -1.63 7.08
C LEU A 63 6.08 -0.31 7.85
N LEU A 64 6.51 -0.28 9.12
CA LEU A 64 6.51 0.93 9.94
C LEU A 64 7.38 2.04 9.34
N ARG A 65 8.59 1.71 8.86
CA ARG A 65 9.45 2.68 8.17
C ARG A 65 8.83 3.23 6.89
N ARG A 66 8.21 2.36 6.08
CA ARG A 66 7.51 2.77 4.85
C ARG A 66 6.30 3.67 5.16
N ILE A 67 5.55 3.38 6.22
CA ILE A 67 4.43 4.23 6.64
C ILE A 67 4.94 5.61 7.11
N ASP A 68 6.03 5.66 7.89
CA ASP A 68 6.68 6.92 8.29
C ASP A 68 7.13 7.73 7.06
N GLU A 69 7.74 7.08 6.06
CA GLU A 69 8.16 7.75 4.83
C GLU A 69 6.98 8.36 4.07
N ALA A 70 5.88 7.60 3.90
CA ALA A 70 4.66 8.09 3.27
C ALA A 70 4.03 9.25 4.07
N SER A 71 4.16 9.23 5.40
CA SER A 71 3.59 10.24 6.30
C SER A 71 4.17 11.64 6.08
N ARG A 72 5.34 11.74 5.43
CA ARG A 72 5.94 13.02 5.04
C ARG A 72 5.14 13.76 3.97
N TYR A 73 4.28 13.06 3.22
CA TYR A 73 3.48 13.62 2.13
C TYR A 73 1.98 13.67 2.48
N VAL A 74 1.48 12.67 3.20
CA VAL A 74 0.08 12.58 3.63
C VAL A 74 0.04 12.32 5.13
N PRO A 75 -0.66 13.13 5.96
CA PRO A 75 -0.76 12.90 7.39
C PRO A 75 -1.18 11.48 7.72
N VAL A 76 -0.58 10.90 8.77
CA VAL A 76 -0.77 9.49 9.13
C VAL A 76 -2.23 9.12 9.39
N GLU A 77 -3.05 10.07 9.85
CA GLU A 77 -4.49 9.91 10.08
C GLU A 77 -5.29 9.71 8.78
N ARG A 78 -4.69 10.05 7.63
CA ARG A 78 -5.26 9.84 6.28
C ARG A 78 -4.59 8.70 5.53
N LEU A 79 -3.73 7.93 6.22
CA LEU A 79 -3.10 6.74 5.70
C LEU A 79 -3.77 5.47 6.25
N ALA A 80 -3.67 4.39 5.50
CA ALA A 80 -4.04 3.04 5.93
C ALA A 80 -3.11 2.02 5.29
N LEU A 81 -3.12 0.78 5.80
CA LEU A 81 -2.30 -0.33 5.31
C LEU A 81 -3.19 -1.43 4.70
N SER A 82 -2.75 -2.00 3.58
CA SER A 82 -3.37 -3.19 2.98
C SER A 82 -2.34 -4.08 2.31
N PRO A 83 -2.73 -5.29 1.87
CA PRO A 83 -2.04 -5.96 0.79
C PRO A 83 -2.01 -5.09 -0.48
N GLN A 84 -1.04 -5.31 -1.37
CA GLN A 84 -0.96 -4.62 -2.67
C GLN A 84 -2.23 -4.81 -3.49
N CYS A 85 -2.78 -6.02 -3.48
CA CYS A 85 -3.93 -6.40 -4.28
C CYS A 85 -4.68 -7.55 -3.58
N GLY A 86 -5.76 -8.04 -4.18
CA GLY A 86 -6.46 -9.23 -3.67
C GLY A 86 -5.62 -10.50 -3.80
N PHE A 87 -5.88 -11.53 -2.99
CA PHE A 87 -5.18 -12.83 -3.06
C PHE A 87 -5.63 -13.74 -4.22
N ALA A 88 -6.71 -13.38 -4.94
CA ALA A 88 -7.25 -14.15 -6.06
C ALA A 88 -6.76 -13.66 -7.45
N SER A 89 -5.67 -12.90 -7.50
CA SER A 89 -5.41 -11.93 -8.59
C SER A 89 -4.58 -12.45 -9.78
N THR A 90 -4.45 -13.77 -10.00
CA THR A 90 -3.76 -14.28 -11.20
C THR A 90 -4.47 -15.47 -11.86
N ALA A 91 -4.45 -15.50 -13.19
CA ALA A 91 -4.93 -16.62 -14.01
C ALA A 91 -4.12 -17.92 -13.83
N ALA A 92 -2.88 -17.81 -13.30
CA ALA A 92 -2.00 -18.93 -12.98
C ALA A 92 -2.17 -19.43 -11.52
N GLY A 93 -3.00 -18.77 -10.71
CA GLY A 93 -3.04 -18.97 -9.26
C GLY A 93 -1.88 -18.25 -8.55
N ASN A 94 -2.16 -17.67 -7.39
CA ASN A 94 -1.11 -17.17 -6.51
C ASN A 94 -0.45 -18.36 -5.81
N LEU A 95 0.88 -18.34 -5.69
CA LEU A 95 1.67 -19.36 -4.99
C LEU A 95 1.58 -19.20 -3.45
N LEU A 96 0.39 -18.86 -2.94
CA LEU A 96 0.12 -18.71 -1.51
C LEU A 96 -0.92 -19.73 -1.07
N THR A 97 -0.57 -20.48 -0.04
CA THR A 97 -1.51 -21.26 0.75
C THR A 97 -2.48 -20.34 1.50
N GLU A 98 -3.63 -20.86 1.90
CA GLU A 98 -4.59 -20.11 2.72
C GLU A 98 -3.96 -19.64 4.04
N GLU A 99 -3.10 -20.47 4.65
CA GLU A 99 -2.38 -20.11 5.87
C GLU A 99 -1.45 -18.90 5.66
N GLU A 100 -0.75 -18.83 4.54
CA GLU A 100 0.10 -17.68 4.21
C GLU A 100 -0.73 -16.41 3.96
N GLN A 101 -1.92 -16.54 3.36
CA GLN A 101 -2.85 -15.42 3.21
C GLN A 101 -3.30 -14.88 4.58
N TRP A 102 -3.65 -15.78 5.51
CA TRP A 102 -4.04 -15.38 6.86
C TRP A 102 -2.90 -14.71 7.62
N ARG A 103 -1.69 -15.25 7.59
CA ARG A 103 -0.52 -14.62 8.21
C ARG A 103 -0.24 -13.21 7.68
N LYS A 104 -0.48 -12.98 6.38
CA LYS A 104 -0.37 -11.64 5.79
C LYS A 104 -1.45 -10.68 6.30
N LEU A 105 -2.68 -11.14 6.45
CA LEU A 105 -3.77 -10.34 7.02
C LEU A 105 -3.53 -10.04 8.51
N GLU A 106 -3.03 -11.01 9.27
CA GLU A 106 -2.60 -10.83 10.66
C GLU A 106 -1.52 -9.74 10.75
N LEU A 107 -0.48 -9.82 9.91
CA LEU A 107 0.56 -8.79 9.86
C LEU A 107 -0.01 -7.39 9.56
N VAL A 108 -0.96 -7.27 8.62
CA VAL A 108 -1.62 -5.99 8.32
C VAL A 108 -2.34 -5.46 9.56
N VAL A 109 -3.11 -6.30 10.24
CA VAL A 109 -3.88 -5.90 11.44
C VAL A 109 -2.95 -5.53 12.59
N GLU A 110 -1.93 -6.32 12.87
CA GLU A 110 -0.97 -6.05 13.94
C GLU A 110 -0.19 -4.76 13.70
N THR A 111 0.24 -4.54 12.45
CA THR A 111 0.94 -3.31 12.07
C THR A 111 0.01 -2.11 12.16
N ALA A 112 -1.24 -2.23 11.70
CA ALA A 112 -2.21 -1.17 11.80
C ALA A 112 -2.49 -0.77 13.27
N ARG A 113 -2.63 -1.75 14.16
CA ARG A 113 -2.80 -1.49 15.61
C ARG A 113 -1.63 -0.73 16.22
N LYS A 114 -0.40 -1.02 15.78
CA LYS A 114 0.80 -0.31 16.25
C LYS A 114 0.83 1.16 15.81
N VAL A 115 0.29 1.47 14.62
CA VAL A 115 0.32 2.82 14.06
C VAL A 115 -0.87 3.65 14.53
N TRP A 116 -2.08 3.07 14.56
CA TRP A 116 -3.33 3.81 14.74
C TRP A 116 -4.12 3.47 16.01
N GLY A 117 -3.68 2.51 16.83
CA GLY A 117 -4.37 2.06 18.05
C GLY A 117 -5.45 1.00 17.83
#